data_AF-A0A6C0LT29-F1
#
_entry.id   AF-A0A6C0LT29-F1
#
_cell.length_a   1.000
_cell.length_b   1.000
_cell.length_c   1.000
_cell.angle_alpha   90.00
_cell.angle_beta   90.00
_cell.angle_gamma   90.00
#
_symmetry.space_group_name_H-M   'P 1'
#
loop_
_entity.id
_entity.type
_entity.pdbx_description
1 polymer ?
#
loop_
_entity_poly.entity_id
_entity_poly.type
_entity_poly.pdbx_seq_one_letter_code
_entity_poly.pdbx_strand_id
1 'polypeptide(L)'
;MNEHENSDSDNYFDSLSDSISSYDELEEELDELYDNDSEFIEQEKTNHNYYIGICKPSRAYDYYLLVNAVSPKLFYKTQYDLLIRYLQEYSVIYMSDPRIEIMKLYILQDETYTVSIKTYWIRLIQRHWKKIISTRKLIYKMRGAIRSLYYFELHGRYPDGLNTLPTLYGMLGCYSNHSTFDKFGQQSIIQWW
;
A
#
# COMPACT_ATOMS: atom_id res chain seq x y z
N MET A 1 57.34 45.66 -21.09
CA MET A 1 56.15 46.24 -21.77
C MET A 1 55.37 45.08 -22.36
N ASN A 2 54.06 45.06 -22.10
CA ASN A 2 53.04 44.08 -22.50
C ASN A 2 52.75 42.96 -21.49
N GLU A 3 52.00 43.37 -20.47
CA GLU A 3 50.67 42.85 -20.09
C GLU A 3 50.15 41.64 -20.89
N HIS A 4 49.83 40.56 -20.17
CA HIS A 4 48.61 39.79 -20.39
C HIS A 4 48.17 39.17 -19.06
N GLU A 5 47.25 39.87 -18.40
CA GLU A 5 46.32 39.27 -17.44
C GLU A 5 45.41 38.32 -18.22
N ASN A 6 45.30 37.07 -17.76
CA ASN A 6 44.20 36.20 -18.16
C ASN A 6 43.49 35.75 -16.89
N SER A 7 42.41 36.46 -16.60
CA SER A 7 41.42 36.17 -15.58
C SER A 7 40.46 35.11 -16.12
N ASP A 8 40.68 33.85 -15.80
CA ASP A 8 39.68 32.78 -15.94
C ASP A 8 39.19 32.38 -14.54
N SER A 9 38.45 33.28 -13.89
CA SER A 9 37.47 32.87 -12.89
C SER A 9 36.13 33.35 -13.42
N ASP A 10 35.26 32.44 -13.83
CA ASP A 10 33.81 32.56 -13.68
C ASP A 10 33.08 31.32 -14.20
N ASN A 11 32.04 30.92 -13.44
CA ASN A 11 31.04 29.85 -13.66
C ASN A 11 31.20 28.53 -12.90
N TYR A 12 31.16 28.58 -11.56
CA TYR A 12 30.75 27.41 -10.76
C TYR A 12 29.68 27.72 -9.69
N PHE A 13 29.08 28.93 -9.69
CA PHE A 13 28.24 29.38 -8.57
C PHE A 13 26.71 29.32 -8.84
N ASP A 14 26.27 29.19 -10.09
CA ASP A 14 24.85 29.42 -10.44
C ASP A 14 23.94 28.17 -10.33
N SER A 15 24.49 27.00 -9.99
CA SER A 15 23.69 25.76 -9.87
C SER A 15 23.27 25.41 -8.43
N LEU A 16 23.78 26.10 -7.42
CA LEU A 16 23.51 25.79 -6.00
C LEU A 16 22.28 26.56 -5.46
N SER A 17 21.97 27.71 -6.05
CA SER A 17 20.89 28.60 -5.60
C SER A 17 19.49 28.02 -5.83
N ASP A 18 19.23 27.46 -7.01
CA ASP A 18 17.92 26.86 -7.34
C ASP A 18 17.63 25.59 -6.52
N SER A 19 18.66 24.91 -6.03
CA SER A 19 18.48 23.72 -5.22
C SER A 19 18.09 24.06 -3.77
N ILE A 20 18.59 25.16 -3.19
CA ILE A 20 18.32 25.52 -1.79
C ILE A 20 16.85 25.88 -1.57
N SER A 21 16.28 26.66 -2.51
CA SER A 21 14.88 27.12 -2.45
C SER A 21 13.88 25.96 -2.47
N SER A 22 14.19 24.91 -3.24
CA SER A 22 13.31 23.73 -3.34
C SER A 22 13.33 22.85 -2.09
N TYR A 23 14.37 22.88 -1.25
CA TYR A 23 14.40 22.11 -0.02
C TYR A 23 13.61 22.83 1.09
N ASP A 24 13.79 24.14 1.21
CA ASP A 24 13.08 24.95 2.20
C ASP A 24 11.55 24.89 1.95
N GLU A 25 11.11 25.00 0.70
CA GLU A 25 9.68 24.86 0.33
C GLU A 25 9.11 23.48 0.68
N LEU A 26 9.90 22.41 0.54
CA LEU A 26 9.48 21.05 0.89
C LEU A 26 9.41 20.84 2.40
N GLU A 27 10.35 21.43 3.15
CA GLU A 27 10.35 21.36 4.62
C GLU A 27 9.13 22.07 5.19
N GLU A 28 8.81 23.27 4.67
CA GLU A 28 7.58 24.00 5.03
C GLU A 28 6.32 23.18 4.72
N GLU A 29 6.24 22.53 3.55
CA GLU A 29 5.10 21.68 3.19
C GLU A 29 4.96 20.49 4.17
N LEU A 30 6.07 19.88 4.58
CA LEU A 30 6.07 18.76 5.53
C LEU A 30 5.65 19.19 6.94
N ASP A 31 6.11 20.35 7.41
CA ASP A 31 5.70 20.94 8.69
C ASP A 31 4.19 21.25 8.70
N GLU A 32 3.66 21.80 7.61
CA GLU A 32 2.21 22.00 7.48
C GLU A 32 1.43 20.68 7.58
N LEU A 33 1.94 19.59 7.01
CA LEU A 33 1.31 18.27 7.15
C LEU A 33 1.36 17.79 8.60
N TYR A 34 2.47 18.00 9.30
CA TYR A 34 2.61 17.64 10.72
C TYR A 34 1.60 18.40 11.58
N ASP A 35 1.51 19.72 11.42
CA ASP A 35 0.55 20.53 12.18
C ASP A 35 -0.89 20.08 11.96
N ASN A 36 -1.22 19.72 10.73
CA ASN A 36 -2.55 19.22 10.35
C ASN A 36 -2.89 17.82 10.91
N ASP A 37 -1.88 17.00 11.24
CA ASP A 37 -2.03 15.63 11.75
C ASP A 37 -1.54 15.44 13.19
N SER A 38 -1.08 16.51 13.84
CA SER A 38 -0.48 16.52 15.18
C SER A 38 -1.35 15.81 16.22
N GLU A 39 -2.64 16.15 16.28
CA GLU A 39 -3.61 15.48 17.17
C GLU A 39 -3.67 13.96 16.92
N PHE A 40 -3.61 13.54 15.66
CA PHE A 40 -3.62 12.12 15.33
C PHE A 40 -2.31 11.43 15.72
N ILE A 41 -1.16 12.10 15.59
CA ILE A 41 0.15 11.56 15.94
C ILE A 41 0.28 11.40 17.45
N GLU A 42 -0.07 12.44 18.19
CA GLU A 42 0.09 12.53 19.65
C GLU A 42 -0.87 11.62 20.41
N GLN A 43 -2.03 11.30 19.81
CA GLN A 43 -2.97 10.38 20.45
C GLN A 43 -2.36 8.98 20.63
N GLU A 44 -2.63 8.38 21.78
CA GLU A 44 -2.27 7.00 22.04
C GLU A 44 -2.98 6.05 21.05
N LYS A 45 -2.24 5.07 20.54
CA LYS A 45 -2.78 4.12 19.57
C LYS A 45 -3.57 3.04 20.30
N THR A 46 -4.69 2.64 19.72
CA THR A 46 -5.61 1.67 20.31
C THR A 46 -5.36 0.28 19.77
N ASN A 47 -5.21 -0.67 20.69
CA ASN A 47 -4.98 -2.07 20.33
C ASN A 47 -6.11 -2.61 19.43
N HIS A 48 -5.77 -3.46 18.46
CA HIS A 48 -6.67 -4.03 17.46
C HIS A 48 -7.30 -3.06 16.45
N ASN A 49 -6.96 -1.77 16.50
CA ASN A 49 -7.45 -0.79 15.55
C ASN A 49 -6.67 -0.83 14.22
N TYR A 50 -7.24 -0.23 13.17
CA TYR A 50 -6.62 -0.12 11.86
C TYR A 50 -5.94 1.22 11.67
N TYR A 51 -4.75 1.18 11.07
CA TYR A 51 -3.92 2.34 10.79
C TYR A 51 -3.42 2.31 9.36
N ILE A 52 -3.21 3.51 8.80
CA ILE A 52 -2.58 3.71 7.49
C ILE A 52 -1.21 4.31 7.75
N GLY A 53 -0.16 3.73 7.19
CA GLY A 53 1.20 4.20 7.48
C GLY A 53 2.29 3.26 6.99
N ILE A 54 3.47 3.41 7.57
CA ILE A 54 4.65 2.61 7.25
C ILE A 54 4.98 1.64 8.38
N CYS A 55 5.53 0.49 8.01
CA CYS A 55 6.01 -0.52 8.96
C CYS A 55 7.31 -1.14 8.48
N LYS A 56 8.06 -1.72 9.42
CA LYS A 56 9.34 -2.36 9.13
C LYS A 56 9.39 -3.76 9.75
N PRO A 57 9.87 -4.77 9.01
CA PRO A 57 10.10 -6.09 9.60
C PRO A 57 11.17 -5.99 10.69
N SER A 58 10.91 -6.61 11.84
CA SER A 58 11.91 -6.73 12.88
C SER A 58 13.06 -7.63 12.40
N ARG A 59 14.30 -7.27 12.74
CA ARG A 59 15.48 -8.10 12.45
C ARG A 59 15.62 -9.27 13.43
N ALA A 60 15.06 -9.13 14.64
CA ALA A 60 15.21 -10.10 15.72
C ALA A 60 13.98 -11.01 15.87
N TYR A 61 12.81 -10.56 15.40
CA TYR A 61 11.54 -11.23 15.62
C TYR A 61 10.72 -11.34 14.33
N ASP A 62 9.82 -12.32 14.26
CA ASP A 62 8.95 -12.57 13.10
C ASP A 62 7.67 -11.73 13.14
N TYR A 63 7.82 -10.42 13.26
CA TYR A 63 6.71 -9.47 13.18
C TYR A 63 7.14 -8.13 12.55
N TYR A 64 6.15 -7.36 12.12
CA TYR A 64 6.33 -6.00 11.65
C TYR A 64 6.12 -5.01 12.80
N LEU A 65 6.99 -4.02 12.90
CA LEU A 65 6.86 -2.89 13.80
C LEU A 65 6.08 -1.77 13.11
N LEU A 66 5.13 -1.17 13.82
CA LEU A 66 4.55 0.11 13.39
C LEU A 66 5.65 1.16 13.48
N VAL A 67 5.91 1.85 12.36
CA VAL A 67 6.99 2.85 12.28
C VAL A 67 6.43 4.26 12.33
N ASN A 68 5.42 4.53 11.52
CA ASN A 68 4.68 5.79 11.56
C ASN A 68 3.28 5.57 10.96
N ALA A 69 2.31 6.41 11.32
CA ALA A 69 0.95 6.35 10.82
C ALA A 69 0.42 7.75 10.53
N VAL A 70 -0.54 7.82 9.62
CA VAL A 70 -1.21 9.06 9.20
C VAL A 70 -2.72 8.94 9.44
N SER A 71 -3.40 10.06 9.71
CA SER A 71 -4.85 10.05 9.79
C SER A 71 -5.48 9.76 8.43
N PRO A 72 -6.69 9.16 8.40
CA PRO A 72 -7.42 9.00 7.15
C PRO A 72 -7.69 10.35 6.46
N LYS A 73 -7.89 11.42 7.22
CA LYS A 73 -8.18 12.76 6.69
C LYS A 73 -6.99 13.29 5.88
N LEU A 74 -5.78 13.19 6.42
CA LEU A 74 -4.58 13.64 5.73
C LEU A 74 -4.27 12.71 4.54
N PHE A 75 -4.41 11.39 4.73
CA PHE A 75 -4.18 10.41 3.65
C PHE A 75 -4.97 10.67 2.36
N TYR A 76 -6.25 11.07 2.45
CA TYR A 76 -7.07 11.32 1.26
C TYR A 76 -6.84 12.71 0.63
N LYS A 77 -6.16 13.63 1.32
CA LYS A 77 -5.91 14.99 0.84
C LYS A 77 -4.53 15.16 0.23
N THR A 78 -3.56 14.42 0.72
CA THR A 78 -2.15 14.57 0.37
C THR A 78 -1.77 13.66 -0.81
N GLN A 79 -0.88 14.14 -1.67
CA GLN A 79 -0.31 13.32 -2.73
C GLN A 79 0.53 12.18 -2.14
N TYR A 80 0.54 11.03 -2.82
CA TYR A 80 1.17 9.81 -2.31
C TYR A 80 2.67 9.98 -2.02
N ASP A 81 3.41 10.62 -2.93
CA ASP A 81 4.87 10.77 -2.80
C ASP A 81 5.25 11.71 -1.65
N LEU A 82 4.49 12.80 -1.48
CA LEU A 82 4.66 13.72 -0.36
C LEU A 82 4.33 13.04 0.97
N LEU A 83 3.27 12.23 1.01
CA LEU A 83 2.89 11.48 2.22
C LEU A 83 3.93 10.43 2.61
N ILE A 84 4.59 9.80 1.64
CA ILE A 84 5.74 8.91 1.89
C ILE A 84 6.88 9.69 2.55
N ARG A 85 7.24 10.85 2.00
CA ARG A 85 8.31 11.71 2.55
C ARG A 85 7.98 12.14 3.97
N TYR A 86 6.77 12.65 4.19
CA TYR A 86 6.25 12.99 5.51
C TYR A 86 6.37 11.85 6.52
N LEU A 87 5.88 10.65 6.16
CA LEU A 87 5.95 9.50 7.05
C LEU A 87 7.39 9.09 7.37
N GLN A 88 8.32 9.26 6.44
CA GLN A 88 9.74 8.98 6.64
C GLN A 88 10.44 10.04 7.50
N GLU A 89 10.20 11.33 7.23
CA GLU A 89 10.88 12.45 7.88
C GLU A 89 10.53 12.50 9.38
N TYR A 90 9.25 12.35 9.70
CA TYR A 90 8.79 12.27 11.10
C TYR A 90 8.85 10.85 11.66
N SER A 91 9.63 9.95 11.06
CA SER A 91 9.87 8.63 11.63
C SER A 91 11.18 8.57 12.41
N VAL A 92 11.13 7.87 13.55
CA VAL A 92 12.32 7.50 14.32
C VAL A 92 13.23 6.52 13.56
N ILE A 93 12.69 5.76 12.59
CA ILE A 93 13.42 4.67 11.93
C ILE A 93 13.54 4.94 10.43
N TYR A 94 14.79 5.09 9.96
CA TYR A 94 15.07 5.18 8.54
C TYR A 94 14.61 3.93 7.75
N MET A 95 13.98 4.17 6.61
CA MET A 95 13.49 3.17 5.68
C MET A 95 13.89 3.53 4.25
N SER A 96 14.52 2.59 3.54
CA SER A 96 15.00 2.79 2.16
C SER A 96 13.91 2.63 1.09
N ASP A 97 12.89 1.82 1.34
CA ASP A 97 11.74 1.61 0.44
C ASP A 97 10.43 1.63 1.26
N PRO A 98 10.00 2.80 1.74
CA PRO A 98 8.75 2.96 2.47
C PRO A 98 7.56 2.62 1.57
N ARG A 99 6.57 1.91 2.12
CA ARG A 99 5.30 1.68 1.45
C ARG A 99 4.18 1.95 2.43
N ILE A 100 3.22 2.74 2.00
CA ILE A 100 2.03 2.97 2.80
C ILE A 100 1.18 1.69 2.75
N GLU A 101 0.91 1.16 3.93
CA GLU A 101 0.18 -0.06 4.16
C GLU A 101 -1.04 0.22 5.06
N ILE A 102 -2.11 -0.52 4.85
CA ILE A 102 -3.22 -0.65 5.79
C ILE A 102 -2.85 -1.77 6.75
N MET A 103 -2.82 -1.46 8.04
CA MET A 103 -2.27 -2.30 9.09
C MET A 103 -3.27 -2.47 10.21
N LYS A 104 -3.29 -3.64 10.84
CA LYS A 104 -4.00 -3.86 12.12
C LYS A 104 -2.98 -3.89 13.25
N LEU A 105 -3.15 -3.01 14.25
CA LEU A 105 -2.23 -2.86 15.38
C LEU A 105 -2.46 -3.94 16.44
N TYR A 106 -1.35 -4.43 16.99
CA TYR A 106 -1.27 -5.30 18.16
C TYR A 106 -0.23 -4.73 19.12
N ILE A 107 -0.68 -4.32 20.30
CA ILE A 107 0.19 -3.81 21.37
C ILE A 107 0.60 -5.00 22.24
N LEU A 108 1.90 -5.25 22.32
CA LEU A 108 2.48 -6.33 23.11
C LEU A 108 2.52 -5.95 24.62
N GLN A 109 2.87 -6.93 25.47
CA GLN A 109 2.95 -6.72 26.92
C GLN A 109 4.05 -5.74 27.33
N ASP A 110 5.07 -5.59 26.51
CA ASP A 110 6.18 -4.64 26.66
C ASP A 110 5.88 -3.29 25.98
N GLU A 111 4.60 -3.02 25.67
CA GLU A 111 4.12 -1.81 24.98
C GLU A 111 4.63 -1.64 23.54
N THR A 112 5.29 -2.66 22.98
CA THR A 112 5.74 -2.63 21.58
C THR A 112 4.56 -2.65 20.61
N TYR A 113 4.55 -1.70 19.68
CA TYR A 113 3.54 -1.61 18.61
C TYR A 113 3.91 -2.50 17.42
N THR A 114 3.19 -3.62 17.27
CA THR A 114 3.35 -4.57 16.17
C THR A 114 2.15 -4.58 15.24
N VAL A 115 2.32 -4.97 13.98
CA VAL A 115 1.26 -4.87 12.98
C VAL A 115 1.12 -6.09 12.08
N SER A 116 -0.13 -6.38 11.70
CA SER A 116 -0.45 -7.28 10.59
C SER A 116 -0.80 -6.45 9.34
N ILE A 117 -0.03 -6.63 8.27
CA ILE A 117 -0.25 -5.96 6.98
C ILE A 117 -1.51 -6.53 6.31
N LYS A 118 -2.52 -5.68 6.09
CA LYS A 118 -3.80 -6.05 5.48
C LYS A 118 -3.87 -5.71 4.00
N THR A 119 -3.11 -4.73 3.52
CA THR A 119 -3.07 -4.37 2.09
C THR A 119 -2.72 -5.57 1.21
N TYR A 120 -1.83 -6.45 1.68
CA TYR A 120 -1.46 -7.67 0.96
C TYR A 120 -2.71 -8.52 0.65
N TRP A 121 -3.53 -8.80 1.67
CA TRP A 121 -4.75 -9.59 1.54
C TRP A 121 -5.80 -8.87 0.68
N ILE A 122 -5.96 -7.56 0.87
CA ILE A 122 -6.85 -6.73 0.05
C ILE A 122 -6.43 -6.80 -1.42
N ARG A 123 -5.14 -6.68 -1.74
CA ARG A 123 -4.60 -6.81 -3.10
C ARG A 123 -4.87 -8.21 -3.69
N LEU A 124 -4.73 -9.28 -2.90
CA LEU A 124 -5.07 -10.64 -3.34
C LEU A 124 -6.54 -10.74 -3.73
N ILE A 125 -7.45 -10.28 -2.87
CA ILE A 125 -8.90 -10.27 -3.11
C ILE A 125 -9.22 -9.48 -4.38
N GLN A 126 -8.71 -8.26 -4.47
CA GLN A 126 -8.91 -7.38 -5.62
C GLN A 126 -8.41 -8.00 -6.92
N ARG A 127 -7.25 -8.68 -6.90
CA ARG A 127 -6.70 -9.36 -8.09
C ARG A 127 -7.61 -10.47 -8.57
N HIS A 128 -8.12 -11.30 -7.67
CA HIS A 128 -9.06 -12.38 -8.02
C HIS A 128 -10.39 -11.82 -8.51
N TRP A 129 -10.90 -10.77 -7.88
CA TRP A 129 -12.10 -10.06 -8.35
C TRP A 129 -11.93 -9.53 -9.77
N LYS A 130 -10.83 -8.84 -10.06
CA LYS A 130 -10.52 -8.33 -11.39
C LYS A 130 -10.44 -9.47 -12.43
N LYS A 131 -9.83 -10.59 -12.08
CA LYS A 131 -9.74 -11.79 -12.93
C LYS A 131 -11.11 -12.42 -13.23
N ILE A 132 -11.97 -12.52 -12.23
CA ILE A 132 -13.32 -13.07 -12.40
C ILE A 132 -14.16 -12.13 -13.25
N ILE A 133 -14.11 -10.83 -12.98
CA ILE A 133 -14.83 -9.81 -13.75
C ILE A 133 -14.36 -9.82 -15.21
N SER A 134 -13.07 -9.91 -15.49
CA SER A 134 -12.57 -9.99 -16.87
C SER A 134 -13.05 -11.24 -17.59
N THR A 135 -13.06 -12.39 -16.90
CA THR A 135 -13.57 -13.66 -17.43
C THR A 135 -15.07 -13.56 -17.73
N ARG A 136 -15.86 -12.95 -16.83
CA ARG A 136 -17.30 -12.71 -17.05
C ARG A 136 -17.54 -11.82 -18.27
N LYS A 137 -16.79 -10.71 -18.40
CA LYS A 137 -16.87 -9.81 -19.55
C LYS A 137 -16.62 -10.56 -20.87
N LEU A 138 -15.63 -11.45 -20.89
CA LEU A 138 -15.35 -12.30 -22.05
C LEU A 138 -16.54 -13.23 -22.36
N ILE A 139 -17.07 -13.92 -21.35
CA ILE A 139 -18.23 -14.80 -21.53
C ILE A 139 -19.44 -14.02 -22.07
N TYR A 140 -19.75 -12.84 -21.52
CA TYR A 140 -20.85 -12.02 -22.02
C TYR A 140 -20.65 -11.62 -23.48
N LYS A 141 -19.42 -11.22 -23.86
CA LYS A 141 -19.09 -10.91 -25.26
C LYS A 141 -19.30 -12.12 -26.18
N MET A 142 -18.86 -13.30 -25.76
CA MET A 142 -18.99 -14.52 -26.55
C MET A 142 -20.44 -15.02 -26.63
N ARG A 143 -21.23 -14.86 -25.56
CA ARG A 143 -22.66 -15.16 -25.55
C ARG A 143 -23.45 -14.26 -26.51
N GLY A 144 -23.05 -13.00 -26.65
CA GLY A 144 -23.66 -12.06 -27.62
C GLY A 144 -23.32 -12.32 -29.08
N ALA A 145 -22.42 -13.26 -29.40
CA ALA A 145 -22.12 -13.61 -30.79
C ALA A 145 -23.30 -14.35 -31.45
N ILE A 146 -23.56 -14.06 -32.72
CA ILE A 146 -24.68 -14.64 -33.49
C ILE A 146 -24.70 -16.18 -33.41
N ARG A 147 -23.52 -16.81 -33.51
CA ARG A 147 -23.40 -18.28 -33.39
C ARG A 147 -23.86 -18.81 -32.03
N SER A 148 -23.53 -18.08 -30.95
CA SER A 148 -23.91 -18.45 -29.59
C SER A 148 -25.40 -18.25 -29.34
N LEU A 149 -25.99 -17.19 -29.89
CA LEU A 149 -27.43 -16.92 -29.83
C LEU A 149 -28.21 -17.98 -30.60
N TYR A 150 -27.81 -18.31 -31.82
CA TYR A 150 -28.43 -19.37 -32.62
C TYR A 150 -28.36 -20.74 -31.91
N TYR A 151 -27.22 -21.07 -31.32
CA TYR A 151 -27.08 -22.30 -30.53
C TYR A 151 -28.05 -22.31 -29.33
N PHE A 152 -28.20 -21.17 -28.65
CA PHE A 152 -29.13 -21.02 -27.53
C PHE A 152 -30.59 -21.17 -27.96
N GLU A 153 -30.98 -20.62 -29.12
CA GLU A 153 -32.33 -20.78 -29.70
C GLU A 153 -32.66 -22.24 -29.97
N LEU A 154 -31.71 -23.01 -30.50
CA LEU A 154 -31.91 -24.43 -30.81
C LEU A 154 -31.91 -25.35 -29.57
N HIS A 155 -31.08 -25.06 -28.57
CA HIS A 155 -30.80 -26.00 -27.47
C HIS A 155 -31.27 -25.51 -26.08
N GLY A 156 -31.72 -24.26 -25.95
CA GLY A 156 -32.09 -23.64 -24.68
C GLY A 156 -30.93 -23.37 -23.72
N ARG A 157 -29.68 -23.54 -24.17
CA ARG A 157 -28.44 -23.33 -23.40
C ARG A 157 -27.33 -22.81 -24.29
N TYR A 158 -26.32 -22.17 -23.71
CA TYR A 158 -25.16 -21.69 -24.47
C TYR A 158 -24.24 -22.84 -24.88
N PRO A 159 -23.29 -22.61 -25.81
CA PRO A 159 -22.24 -23.59 -26.11
C PRO A 159 -21.39 -23.94 -24.88
N ASP A 160 -20.74 -25.10 -24.93
CA ASP A 160 -19.83 -25.53 -23.86
C ASP A 160 -18.72 -24.50 -23.60
N GLY A 161 -18.36 -24.34 -22.32
CA GLY A 161 -17.48 -23.26 -21.86
C GLY A 161 -18.15 -21.89 -21.69
N LEU A 162 -19.35 -21.68 -22.25
CA LEU A 162 -20.15 -20.47 -22.06
C LEU A 162 -21.36 -20.68 -21.15
N ASN A 163 -21.66 -21.91 -20.73
CA ASN A 163 -22.82 -22.23 -19.90
C ASN A 163 -22.70 -21.77 -18.44
N THR A 164 -21.47 -21.73 -17.90
CA THR A 164 -21.21 -21.40 -16.50
C THR A 164 -20.57 -20.02 -16.36
N LEU A 165 -21.08 -19.18 -15.46
CA LEU A 165 -20.42 -17.93 -15.07
C LEU A 165 -19.55 -18.18 -13.83
N PRO A 166 -18.27 -17.77 -13.84
CA PRO A 166 -17.41 -17.92 -12.67
C PRO A 166 -17.98 -17.11 -11.50
N THR A 167 -17.98 -17.67 -10.30
CA THR A 167 -18.47 -17.03 -9.06
C THR A 167 -17.31 -16.49 -8.23
N LEU A 168 -17.61 -15.58 -7.29
CA LEU A 168 -16.63 -15.14 -6.29
C LEU A 168 -16.42 -16.20 -5.20
N TYR A 169 -17.39 -17.09 -5.02
CA TYR A 169 -17.30 -18.17 -4.04
C TYR A 169 -16.17 -19.13 -4.41
N GLY A 170 -15.34 -19.49 -3.42
CA GLY A 170 -14.19 -20.39 -3.63
C GLY A 170 -12.99 -19.75 -4.34
N MET A 171 -13.05 -18.47 -4.74
CA MET A 171 -11.95 -17.80 -5.47
C MET A 171 -10.64 -17.73 -4.67
N LEU A 172 -10.72 -17.77 -3.34
CA LEU A 172 -9.57 -17.76 -2.43
C LEU A 172 -9.23 -19.15 -1.89
N GLY A 173 -9.92 -20.21 -2.32
CA GLY A 173 -9.73 -21.57 -1.81
C GLY A 173 -8.31 -22.11 -2.01
N CYS A 174 -7.55 -21.57 -2.97
CA CYS A 174 -6.15 -21.95 -3.15
C CYS A 174 -5.23 -21.52 -1.98
N TYR A 175 -5.65 -20.59 -1.13
CA TYR A 175 -4.85 -20.10 0.00
C TYR A 175 -5.12 -20.85 1.31
N SER A 176 -6.17 -21.68 1.40
CA SER A 176 -6.52 -22.38 2.65
C SER A 176 -5.56 -23.51 3.01
N ASN A 177 -4.84 -24.09 2.03
CA ASN A 177 -4.06 -25.31 2.22
C ASN A 177 -2.60 -25.07 2.63
N HIS A 178 -2.22 -23.83 2.96
CA HIS A 178 -0.85 -23.44 3.32
C HIS A 178 -0.72 -22.84 4.73
N SER A 179 -1.61 -23.19 5.67
CA SER A 179 -1.40 -22.87 7.08
C SER A 179 -0.34 -23.81 7.66
N THR A 180 0.93 -23.46 7.46
CA THR A 180 2.06 -23.99 8.25
C THR A 180 2.64 -22.84 9.06
N PHE A 181 1.97 -22.51 10.17
CA PHE A 181 2.56 -21.78 11.28
C PHE A 181 2.21 -22.53 12.56
N ASP A 182 3.14 -23.36 13.03
CA ASP A 182 3.19 -23.83 14.41
C ASP A 182 4.62 -24.31 14.71
N LYS A 183 5.41 -23.44 15.37
CA LYS A 183 6.56 -23.86 16.21
C LYS A 183 6.81 -23.01 17.46
N PHE A 184 6.05 -21.93 17.72
CA PHE A 184 6.32 -21.05 18.88
C PHE A 184 5.13 -20.75 19.80
N GLY A 185 4.08 -21.59 19.79
CA GLY A 185 3.27 -21.77 21.00
C GLY A 185 2.54 -20.52 21.55
N GLN A 186 2.20 -19.54 20.71
CA GLN A 186 1.15 -18.57 20.99
C GLN A 186 0.45 -18.16 19.70
N GLN A 187 -0.59 -18.91 19.31
CA GLN A 187 -1.70 -18.41 18.49
C GLN A 187 -2.98 -19.09 18.97
N SER A 188 -3.64 -18.50 19.96
CA SER A 188 -5.05 -18.78 20.17
C SER A 188 -5.86 -17.81 19.31
N ILE A 189 -6.18 -18.31 18.11
CA ILE A 189 -7.36 -17.96 17.32
C ILE A 189 -7.30 -16.55 16.67
N ILE A 190 -6.67 -16.48 15.50
CA ILE A 190 -7.16 -15.56 14.46
C ILE A 190 -8.48 -16.18 13.96
N GLN A 191 -9.60 -15.82 14.61
CA GLN A 191 -10.93 -16.02 14.04
C GLN A 191 -10.93 -15.23 12.73
N TRP A 192 -11.08 -15.91 11.61
CA TRP A 192 -11.21 -15.28 10.30
C TRP A 192 -12.64 -14.80 10.06
N TRP A 193 -13.18 -13.89 10.89
CA TRP A 193 -14.33 -13.04 10.58
C TRP A 193 -14.24 -11.75 11.39
#